data_AF-A0A8D8ANT7-F1
#
_entry.id   AF-A0A8D8ANT7-F1
#
_cell.length_a   1.000
_cell.length_b   1.000
_cell.length_c   1.000
_cell.angle_alpha   90.00
_cell.angle_beta   90.00
_cell.angle_gamma   90.00
#
_symmetry.space_group_name_H-M   'P 1'
#
loop_
_entity.id
_entity.type
_entity.pdbx_description
1 polymer ?
#
loop_
_entity_poly.entity_id
_entity_poly.type
_entity_poly.pdbx_seq_one_letter_code
_entity_poly.pdbx_strand_id
1 'polypeptide(L)'
;MMISFASVAVGLSSISVGTLGWIFLSFNWRLNLLDVVEFRPWRLLLILYSLPGAIGAAWMVFLPESPKFYLSQGRDDKALAVLQRMFLENHRKCTVEDFVVKRITPEVDAEEAKAKPKGFLAVMGSMWQQTVPLLRRPNLLYFVVCCALQFGMFFV
;
A
#
# COMPACT_ATOMS: atom_id res chain seq x y z
N MET A 1 12.22 -4.70 5.76
CA MET A 1 11.27 -5.81 5.99
C MET A 1 9.90 -5.54 5.37
N MET A 2 9.19 -4.45 5.72
CA MET A 2 7.90 -4.12 5.09
C MET A 2 7.99 -3.95 3.56
N ILE A 3 9.00 -3.20 3.09
CA ILE A 3 9.26 -3.00 1.65
C ILE A 3 9.49 -4.35 0.95
N SER A 4 10.23 -5.27 1.58
CA SER A 4 10.51 -6.60 1.04
C SER A 4 9.23 -7.43 0.89
N PHE A 5 8.34 -7.41 1.89
CA PHE A 5 7.06 -8.11 1.83
C PHE A 5 6.16 -7.55 0.73
N ALA A 6 6.09 -6.22 0.60
CA ALA A 6 5.34 -5.56 -0.47
C ALA A 6 5.86 -5.96 -1.87
N SER A 7 7.19 -5.99 -2.07
CA SER A 7 7.77 -6.40 -3.35
C SER A 7 7.47 -7.87 -3.69
N VAL A 8 7.49 -8.77 -2.70
CA VAL A 8 7.14 -10.19 -2.91
C VAL A 8 5.68 -10.33 -3.30
N ALA A 9 4.77 -9.57 -2.68
CA ALA A 9 3.35 -9.60 -3.01
C ALA A 9 3.08 -9.16 -4.46
N VAL A 10 3.77 -8.12 -4.94
CA VAL A 10 3.67 -7.68 -6.34
C VAL A 10 4.13 -8.77 -7.30
N GLY A 11 5.26 -9.43 -7.01
CA GLY A 11 5.75 -10.54 -7.83
C GLY A 11 4.80 -11.76 -7.87
N LEU A 12 4.18 -12.11 -6.75
CA LEU A 12 3.16 -13.17 -6.73
C LEU A 12 1.92 -12.77 -7.54
N SER A 13 1.52 -11.49 -7.49
CA SER A 13 0.35 -11.01 -8.19
C SER A 13 0.49 -11.13 -9.71
N SER A 14 1.65 -10.78 -10.27
CA SER A 14 1.89 -10.83 -11.72
C SER A 14 1.85 -12.27 -12.23
N ILE A 15 2.46 -13.22 -11.51
CA ILE A 15 2.43 -14.65 -11.83
C ILE A 15 0.99 -15.18 -11.78
N SER A 16 0.25 -14.80 -10.74
CA SER A 16 -1.14 -15.25 -10.54
C SER A 16 -2.07 -14.73 -11.63
N VAL A 17 -1.94 -13.46 -12.03
CA VAL A 17 -2.73 -12.86 -13.12
C VAL A 17 -2.50 -13.62 -14.42
N GLY A 18 -1.24 -13.83 -14.84
CA GLY A 18 -0.92 -14.56 -16.07
C GLY A 18 -1.45 -16.00 -16.05
N THR A 19 -1.27 -16.70 -14.93
CA THR A 19 -1.69 -18.11 -14.78
C THR A 19 -3.21 -18.25 -14.85
N LEU A 20 -3.95 -17.42 -14.12
CA LEU A 20 -5.41 -17.43 -14.12
C LEU A 20 -5.97 -17.02 -15.48
N GLY A 21 -5.34 -16.03 -16.14
CA GLY A 21 -5.72 -15.60 -17.49
C GLY A 21 -5.61 -16.76 -18.48
N TRP A 22 -4.47 -17.46 -18.49
CA TRP A 22 -4.24 -18.62 -19.34
C TRP A 22 -5.27 -19.74 -19.10
N ILE A 23 -5.49 -20.11 -17.83
CA ILE A 23 -6.39 -21.21 -17.46
C ILE A 23 -7.83 -20.89 -17.86
N PHE A 24 -8.36 -19.73 -17.46
CA PHE A 24 -9.78 -19.42 -17.62
C PHE A 24 -10.14 -19.01 -19.04
N LEU A 25 -9.25 -18.31 -19.76
CA LEU A 25 -9.51 -17.92 -21.15
C LEU A 25 -9.44 -19.11 -22.13
N SER A 26 -8.70 -20.17 -21.77
CA SER A 26 -8.62 -21.39 -22.59
C SER A 26 -9.94 -22.17 -22.67
N PHE A 27 -10.85 -21.97 -21.72
CA PHE A 27 -12.15 -22.63 -21.73
C PHE A 27 -13.18 -21.82 -22.54
N ASN A 28 -13.81 -22.43 -23.54
CA ASN A 28 -14.81 -21.79 -24.40
C ASN A 28 -16.25 -22.09 -23.99
N TRP A 29 -16.59 -21.92 -22.72
CA TRP A 29 -17.95 -22.17 -22.23
C TRP A 29 -18.84 -20.94 -22.38
N ARG A 30 -20.13 -21.17 -22.64
CA ARG A 30 -21.17 -20.15 -22.69
C ARG A 30 -22.30 -20.61 -21.79
N LEU A 31 -22.46 -19.98 -20.62
CA LEU A 31 -23.65 -20.20 -19.80
C LEU A 31 -24.61 -19.04 -20.07
N ASN A 32 -25.82 -19.37 -20.51
CA ASN A 32 -26.90 -18.40 -20.57
C ASN A 32 -27.48 -18.30 -19.17
N LEU A 33 -27.22 -17.18 -18.48
CA LEU A 33 -27.89 -16.87 -17.23
C LEU A 33 -29.20 -16.16 -17.55
N LEU A 34 -30.31 -16.74 -17.09
CA LEU A 34 -31.65 -16.14 -17.12
C LEU A 34 -32.13 -15.72 -18.53
N ASP A 35 -31.62 -16.34 -19.61
CA ASP A 35 -31.90 -15.98 -21.02
C ASP A 35 -31.64 -14.52 -21.43
N VAL A 36 -31.08 -13.70 -20.53
CA VAL A 36 -30.78 -12.27 -20.76
C VAL A 36 -29.28 -12.02 -20.87
N VAL A 37 -28.45 -12.85 -20.24
CA VAL A 37 -27.00 -12.60 -20.13
C VAL A 37 -26.18 -13.82 -20.52
N GLU A 38 -25.43 -13.72 -21.62
CA GLU A 38 -24.35 -14.67 -21.93
C GLU A 38 -23.18 -14.47 -20.95
N PHE A 39 -22.99 -15.43 -20.07
CA PHE A 39 -21.85 -15.45 -19.17
C PHE A 39 -20.64 -16.06 -19.88
N ARG A 40 -19.66 -15.21 -20.16
CA ARG A 40 -18.40 -15.57 -20.82
C ARG A 40 -17.26 -15.72 -19.81
N PRO A 41 -16.26 -16.57 -20.08
CA PRO A 41 -15.16 -16.86 -19.16
C PRO A 41 -14.40 -15.62 -18.66
N TRP A 42 -14.26 -14.59 -19.49
CA TRP A 42 -13.61 -13.33 -19.09
C TRP A 42 -14.34 -12.59 -17.96
N ARG A 43 -15.66 -12.76 -17.82
CA ARG A 43 -16.42 -12.17 -16.71
C ARG A 43 -16.09 -12.83 -15.38
N LEU A 44 -15.90 -14.15 -15.39
CA LEU A 44 -15.40 -14.88 -14.22
C LEU A 44 -14.00 -14.41 -13.84
N LEU A 45 -13.14 -14.19 -14.84
CA LEU A 45 -11.78 -13.71 -14.63
C LEU A 45 -11.76 -12.36 -13.91
N LEU A 46 -12.61 -11.41 -14.33
CA LEU A 46 -12.74 -10.11 -13.66
C LEU A 46 -13.18 -10.23 -12.21
N ILE A 47 -14.15 -11.10 -11.93
CA ILE A 47 -14.61 -11.37 -10.57
C ILE A 47 -13.44 -11.93 -9.75
N LEU A 48 -12.73 -12.93 -10.27
CA LEU A 48 -11.63 -13.58 -9.59
C LEU A 48 -10.47 -12.61 -9.29
N TYR A 49 -10.15 -11.69 -10.20
CA TYR A 49 -9.16 -10.65 -9.97
C TYR A 49 -9.61 -9.60 -8.95
N SER A 50 -10.90 -9.33 -8.85
CA SER A 50 -11.43 -8.38 -7.85
C SER A 50 -11.48 -8.94 -6.43
N LEU A 51 -11.52 -10.28 -6.27
CA LEU A 51 -11.70 -10.94 -4.97
C LEU A 51 -10.60 -10.60 -3.96
N PRO A 52 -9.29 -10.69 -4.28
CA PRO A 52 -8.24 -10.31 -3.33
C PRO A 52 -8.35 -8.84 -2.89
N GLY A 53 -8.74 -7.94 -3.81
CA GLY A 53 -8.98 -6.53 -3.50
C GLY A 53 -10.16 -6.32 -2.56
N ALA A 54 -11.27 -7.04 -2.79
CA ALA A 54 -12.44 -7.00 -1.92
C ALA A 54 -12.14 -7.53 -0.51
N ILE A 55 -11.39 -8.63 -0.41
CA ILE A 55 -10.93 -9.18 0.87
C ILE A 55 -10.04 -8.17 1.59
N GLY A 56 -9.10 -7.53 0.88
CA GLY A 56 -8.25 -6.48 1.45
C GLY A 56 -9.05 -5.28 1.96
N ALA A 57 -10.06 -4.82 1.21
CA ALA A 57 -10.93 -3.73 1.61
C ALA A 57 -11.75 -4.08 2.86
N ALA A 58 -12.28 -5.30 2.94
CA ALA A 58 -12.96 -5.79 4.13
C ALA A 58 -12.01 -5.83 5.34
N TRP A 59 -10.76 -6.26 5.13
CA TRP A 59 -9.76 -6.31 6.20
C TRP A 59 -9.38 -4.92 6.73
N MET A 60 -9.29 -3.91 5.85
CA MET A 60 -8.98 -2.53 6.25
C MET A 60 -9.97 -1.97 7.28
N VAL A 61 -11.24 -2.38 7.25
CA VAL A 61 -12.26 -1.94 8.23
C VAL A 61 -11.89 -2.35 9.66
N PHE A 62 -11.16 -3.45 9.84
CA PHE A 62 -10.76 -3.96 11.16
C PHE A 62 -9.42 -3.41 11.65
N LEU A 63 -8.60 -2.86 10.76
CA LEU A 63 -7.28 -2.35 11.13
C LEU A 63 -7.43 -1.00 11.84
N PRO A 64 -6.74 -0.79 12.98
CA PRO A 64 -6.67 0.53 13.57
C PRO A 64 -5.90 1.47 12.64
N GLU A 65 -6.34 2.72 12.59
CA GLU A 65 -5.60 3.78 11.90
C GLU A 65 -4.16 3.89 12.41
N SER A 66 -3.25 4.29 11.52
CA SER A 66 -1.82 4.39 11.85
C SER A 66 -1.59 5.37 13.00
N PRO A 67 -0.77 5.04 14.03
CA PRO A 67 -0.37 5.98 15.08
C PRO A 67 0.22 7.28 14.52
N LYS A 68 0.95 7.19 13.39
CA LYS A 68 1.54 8.35 12.70
C LYS A 68 0.48 9.31 12.17
N PHE A 69 -0.68 8.79 11.75
CA PHE A 69 -1.81 9.60 11.31
C PHE A 69 -2.44 10.36 12.49
N TYR A 70 -2.62 9.71 13.64
CA TYR A 70 -3.15 10.40 14.83
C TYR A 70 -2.21 11.50 15.33
N LEU A 71 -0.90 11.26 15.31
CA LEU A 71 0.11 12.27 15.67
C LEU A 71 0.11 13.47 14.71
N SER A 72 -0.01 13.25 13.40
CA SER A 72 -0.06 14.36 12.44
C SER A 72 -1.30 15.25 12.64
N GLN A 73 -2.41 14.66 13.09
CA GLN A 73 -3.64 15.36 13.45
C GLN A 73 -3.63 15.99 14.86
N GLY A 74 -2.51 15.87 15.61
CA GLY A 74 -2.39 16.40 16.98
C GLY A 74 -3.24 15.65 18.00
N ARG A 75 -3.58 14.38 17.74
CA ARG A 75 -4.38 13.52 18.62
C ARG A 75 -3.48 12.49 19.31
N ASP A 76 -2.59 12.98 20.16
CA ASP A 76 -1.51 12.18 20.77
C ASP A 76 -2.02 11.04 21.65
N ASP A 77 -3.12 11.27 22.39
CA ASP A 77 -3.76 10.26 23.24
C ASP A 77 -4.21 9.04 22.43
N LYS A 78 -4.78 9.26 21.24
CA LYS A 78 -5.22 8.18 20.35
C LYS A 78 -4.04 7.43 19.75
N ALA A 79 -2.95 8.13 19.44
CA ALA A 79 -1.73 7.49 18.96
C ALA A 79 -1.14 6.55 20.02
N LEU A 80 -1.08 7.00 21.29
CA LEU A 80 -0.64 6.18 22.41
C LEU A 80 -1.53 4.96 22.63
N ALA A 81 -2.86 5.12 22.56
CA ALA A 81 -3.80 4.00 22.70
C ALA A 81 -3.59 2.93 21.63
N VAL A 82 -3.34 3.32 20.37
CA VAL A 82 -3.04 2.36 19.29
C VAL A 82 -1.70 1.66 19.53
N LEU A 83 -0.66 2.37 19.97
CA LEU A 83 0.63 1.74 20.29
C LEU A 83 0.54 0.77 21.48
N GLN A 84 -0.22 1.12 22.51
CA GLN A 84 -0.49 0.23 23.65
C GLN A 84 -1.20 -1.04 23.18
N ARG A 85 -2.23 -0.91 22.34
CA ARG A 85 -2.92 -2.07 21.75
C ARG A 85 -1.97 -2.96 20.97
N MET A 86 -1.14 -2.38 20.09
CA MET A 86 -0.12 -3.13 19.34
C MET A 86 0.89 -3.83 20.25
N PHE A 87 1.28 -3.19 21.35
CA PHE A 87 2.19 -3.77 22.34
C PHE A 87 1.57 -4.99 23.03
N LEU A 88 0.32 -4.90 23.49
CA LEU A 88 -0.40 -6.01 24.13
C LEU A 88 -0.67 -7.17 23.17
N GLU A 89 -1.02 -6.87 21.91
CA GLU A 89 -1.23 -7.89 20.87
C GLU A 89 0.06 -8.66 20.57
N ASN A 90 1.21 -8.00 20.55
CA ASN A 90 2.53 -8.63 20.35
C ASN A 90 3.05 -9.34 21.60
N HIS A 91 2.72 -8.85 22.80
CA HIS A 91 3.19 -9.36 24.09
C HIS A 91 2.02 -9.82 24.97
N ARG A 92 1.43 -10.97 24.64
CA ARG A 92 0.27 -11.57 25.34
C ARG A 92 0.41 -11.76 26.86
N LYS A 93 1.62 -11.67 27.43
CA LYS A 93 1.88 -11.82 28.88
C LYS A 93 2.14 -10.49 29.61
N CYS A 94 2.22 -9.39 28.89
CA CYS A 94 2.49 -8.07 29.44
C CYS A 94 1.19 -7.31 29.70
N THR A 95 1.21 -6.43 30.69
CA THR A 95 0.07 -5.57 31.06
C THR A 95 0.31 -4.15 30.52
N VAL A 96 -0.73 -3.30 30.51
CA VAL A 96 -0.63 -1.89 30.10
C VAL A 96 0.47 -1.14 30.86
N GLU A 97 0.75 -1.54 32.10
CA GLU A 97 1.78 -0.95 32.97
C GLU A 97 3.21 -1.20 32.47
N ASP A 98 3.43 -2.27 31.71
CA ASP A 98 4.74 -2.59 31.11
C ASP A 98 5.06 -1.69 29.90
N PHE A 99 4.09 -0.90 29.43
CA PHE A 99 4.28 0.02 28.32
C PHE A 99 5.03 1.28 28.78
N VAL A 100 6.33 1.32 28.50
CA VAL A 100 7.25 2.39 28.96
C VAL A 100 6.99 3.75 28.29
N VAL A 101 6.38 3.77 27.10
CA VAL A 101 6.22 5.00 26.30
C VAL A 101 5.04 5.83 26.81
N LYS A 102 5.32 6.97 27.44
CA LYS A 102 4.29 7.86 28.00
C LYS A 102 3.97 9.09 27.14
N ARG A 103 4.88 9.46 26.23
CA ARG A 103 4.72 10.58 25.30
C ARG A 103 5.41 10.26 23.98
N ILE A 104 4.82 10.72 22.89
CA ILE A 104 5.37 10.59 21.55
C ILE A 104 5.49 12.01 21.00
N THR A 105 6.69 12.42 20.62
CA THR A 105 6.90 13.69 19.93
C THR A 105 6.78 13.46 18.42
N PRO A 106 6.10 14.36 17.68
CA PRO A 106 6.14 14.31 16.23
C PRO A 106 7.60 14.43 15.75
N GLU A 107 7.96 13.70 14.68
CA GLU A 107 9.23 13.94 13.98
C GLU A 107 9.29 15.42 13.54
N VAL A 108 10.46 16.05 13.58
CA VAL A 108 10.65 17.47 13.22
C VAL A 108 10.07 17.78 11.82
N ASP A 109 10.12 16.81 10.91
CA ASP A 109 9.53 16.89 9.56
C ASP A 109 7.98 16.99 9.54
N ALA A 110 7.30 16.51 10.59
CA ALA A 110 5.84 16.56 10.70
C ALA A 110 5.34 17.95 11.12
N GLU A 111 6.14 18.74 11.84
CA GLU A 111 5.87 20.16 12.05
C GLU A 111 6.09 20.98 10.78
N GLU A 112 7.13 20.67 10.00
CA GLU A 112 7.33 21.27 8.67
C GLU A 112 6.19 20.93 7.70
N ALA A 113 5.60 19.72 7.80
CA ALA A 113 4.45 19.33 6.99
C ALA A 113 3.17 20.13 7.32
N LYS A 114 3.01 20.61 8.56
CA LYS A 114 1.93 21.55 8.93
C LYS A 114 2.20 22.98 8.42
N ALA A 115 3.47 23.33 8.22
CA ALA A 115 3.91 24.63 7.71
C ALA A 115 3.99 24.72 6.16
N LYS A 116 3.77 23.63 5.43
CA LYS A 116 3.88 23.64 3.95
C LYS A 116 2.73 24.42 3.28
N PRO A 117 3.00 25.15 2.19
CA PRO A 117 2.14 26.22 1.74
C PRO A 117 0.86 25.68 1.09
N LYS A 118 -0.27 26.33 1.37
CA LYS A 118 -1.58 26.01 0.80
C LYS A 118 -1.60 26.43 -0.67
N GLY A 119 -1.38 25.47 -1.59
CA GLY A 119 -1.55 25.67 -3.04
C GLY A 119 -0.88 24.59 -3.89
N PHE A 120 -1.48 24.29 -5.06
CA PHE A 120 -0.98 23.28 -6.01
C PHE A 120 0.49 23.53 -6.43
N LEU A 121 0.87 24.80 -6.61
CA LEU A 121 2.23 25.21 -6.99
C LEU A 121 3.27 24.93 -5.89
N ALA A 122 2.88 25.10 -4.63
CA ALA A 122 3.75 24.85 -3.50
C ALA A 122 3.97 23.35 -3.26
N VAL A 123 2.94 22.54 -3.50
CA VAL A 123 3.05 21.08 -3.51
C VAL A 123 3.99 20.63 -4.63
N MET A 124 3.83 21.14 -5.85
CA MET A 124 4.75 20.87 -6.96
C MET A 124 6.19 21.29 -6.66
N GLY A 125 6.39 22.45 -6.04
CA GLY A 125 7.71 22.91 -5.60
C GLY A 125 8.35 21.98 -4.56
N SER A 126 7.57 21.53 -3.57
CA SER A 126 8.03 20.54 -2.58
C SER A 126 8.36 19.19 -3.23
N MET A 127 7.53 18.73 -4.18
CA MET A 127 7.80 17.49 -4.90
C MET A 127 9.08 17.61 -5.72
N TRP A 128 9.30 18.73 -6.41
CA TRP A 128 10.53 19.01 -7.16
C TRP A 128 11.76 18.98 -6.25
N GLN A 129 11.70 19.62 -5.09
CA GLN A 129 12.79 19.61 -4.11
C GLN A 129 13.10 18.20 -3.57
N GLN A 130 12.10 17.32 -3.48
CA GLN A 130 12.28 15.92 -3.09
C GLN A 130 12.76 15.03 -4.25
N THR A 131 12.39 15.34 -5.49
CA THR A 131 12.78 14.58 -6.70
C THR A 131 14.21 14.91 -7.16
N VAL A 132 14.64 16.17 -7.09
CA VAL A 132 15.98 16.59 -7.54
C VAL A 132 17.14 15.81 -6.89
N PRO A 133 17.13 15.51 -5.58
CA PRO A 133 18.16 14.69 -4.93
C PRO A 133 18.31 13.29 -5.52
N LEU A 134 17.22 12.67 -6.00
CA LEU A 134 17.26 11.36 -6.66
C LEU A 134 18.00 11.42 -8.01
N LEU A 135 17.95 12.58 -8.68
CA LEU A 135 18.63 12.84 -9.96
C LEU A 135 20.09 13.31 -9.79
N ARG A 136 20.55 13.60 -8.56
CA ARG A 136 21.94 14.00 -8.31
C ARG A 136 22.87 12.79 -8.34
N ARG A 137 24.10 12.99 -8.82
CA ARG A 137 25.20 12.00 -8.78
C ARG A 137 25.55 11.80 -7.30
N PRO A 138 25.24 10.65 -6.66
CA PRO A 138 25.54 9.27 -7.08
C PRO A 138 24.34 8.36 -7.39
N ASN A 139 23.09 8.81 -7.19
CA ASN A 139 21.89 7.95 -7.29
C ASN A 139 21.30 7.87 -8.70
N LEU A 140 21.69 8.79 -9.60
CA LEU A 140 21.19 8.84 -10.98
C LEU A 140 21.38 7.52 -11.74
N LEU A 141 22.51 6.83 -11.54
CA LEU A 141 22.78 5.58 -12.24
C LEU A 141 21.81 4.48 -11.78
N TYR A 142 21.58 4.35 -10.47
CA TYR A 142 20.58 3.43 -9.93
C TYR A 142 19.18 3.77 -10.43
N PHE A 143 18.83 5.06 -10.48
CA PHE A 143 17.56 5.53 -11.02
C PHE A 143 17.35 5.10 -12.48
N VAL A 144 18.35 5.33 -13.34
CA VAL A 144 18.29 4.93 -14.76
C VAL A 144 18.19 3.41 -14.92
N VAL A 145 18.97 2.64 -14.14
CA VAL A 145 18.89 1.17 -14.14
C VAL A 145 17.49 0.70 -13.73
N CYS A 146 16.91 1.26 -12.66
CA CYS A 146 15.55 0.95 -12.25
C CYS A 146 14.52 1.28 -13.33
N CYS A 147 14.62 2.44 -13.99
CA CYS A 147 13.73 2.79 -15.10
C CYS A 147 13.85 1.78 -16.26
N ALA A 148 15.08 1.43 -16.67
CA ALA A 148 15.31 0.47 -17.74
C ALA A 148 14.72 -0.92 -17.40
N LEU A 149 14.89 -1.39 -16.16
CA LEU A 149 14.28 -2.63 -15.69
C LEU A 149 12.75 -2.58 -15.71
N GLN A 150 12.16 -1.47 -15.23
CA GLN A 150 10.70 -1.28 -15.22
C GLN A 150 10.13 -1.28 -16.63
N PHE A 151 10.77 -0.59 -17.58
CA PHE A 151 10.36 -0.61 -18.98
C PHE A 151 10.53 -2.00 -19.59
N GLY A 152 11.65 -2.67 -19.34
CA GLY A 152 11.91 -4.03 -19.83
C GLY A 152 10.84 -5.04 -19.41
N MET A 153 10.29 -4.89 -18.20
CA MET A 153 9.20 -5.75 -17.69
C MET A 153 7.90 -5.64 -18.50
N PHE A 154 7.63 -4.52 -19.18
CA PHE A 154 6.42 -4.35 -19.99
C PHE A 154 6.58 -4.79 -21.45
N PHE A 155 7.82 -4.99 -21.92
CA PHE A 155 8.11 -5.41 -23.30
C PHE A 155 8.28 -6.93 -23.46
N VAL A 156 8.32 -7.68 -22.36
CA VAL A 156 8.26 -9.16 -22.32
C VAL A 156 6.85 -9.58 -21.94
#